data_AF-A0AAX6FE92-F1
#
_entry.id   AF-A0AAX6FE92-F1
#
_cell.length_a   1.000
_cell.length_b   1.000
_cell.length_c   1.000
_cell.angle_alpha   90.00
_cell.angle_beta   90.00
_cell.angle_gamma   90.00
#
_symmetry.space_group_name_H-M   'P 1'
#
loop_
_entity.id
_entity.type
_entity.pdbx_description
1 polymer ?
#
loop_
_entity_poly.entity_id
_entity_poly.type
_entity_poly.pdbx_seq_one_letter_code
_entity_poly.pdbx_strand_id
1 'polypeptide(L)'
;MAMADTESITMRFETTKEMVEQLEKKLNELNSNRESCPSWEEIKKYFDNLETSVERKLMEVKEMERVLEEERSATCKMIGVREEAVVAKEEALLDRLQELKDGVVSAILEARKKCKAPTQVLDRTDISDDKSGDEAQAQDGEVKSLLPQLKALCEQMDTKGLLKFLSENKKNLTTISKELSIALKSAKEPHRLVIDSLEDFYPMDSSNSRGSEDTRLQLLRRTCFVLMEAAAPVMGMTDPGDGHPVSSEIKQQAKEIADQWMAKLAGVDIDASNGYSLEVLAFLQFLATFGIAEEFDVDTLYKLVIALSRHREGTQTLPFYWINRENARFCRDFG
;
A
#
# COMPACT_ATOMS: atom_id res chain seq x y z
N MET A 1 -88.26 14.04 36.51
CA MET A 1 -87.06 14.90 36.38
C MET A 1 -85.98 14.50 37.38
N ALA A 2 -86.29 14.35 38.69
CA ALA A 2 -85.29 13.99 39.72
C ALA A 2 -84.52 12.66 39.54
N MET A 3 -85.09 11.62 38.91
CA MET A 3 -84.37 10.34 38.71
C MET A 3 -83.30 10.38 37.61
N ALA A 4 -83.46 11.25 36.60
CA ALA A 4 -82.46 11.41 35.54
C ALA A 4 -81.22 12.15 36.03
N ASP A 5 -81.40 13.08 36.99
CA ASP A 5 -80.29 13.82 37.59
C ASP A 5 -79.43 12.92 38.50
N THR A 6 -80.05 11.99 39.23
CA THR A 6 -79.32 11.00 40.05
C THR A 6 -78.51 10.01 39.22
N GLU A 7 -79.01 9.62 38.05
CA GLU A 7 -78.33 8.71 37.12
C GLU A 7 -77.13 9.41 36.45
N SER A 8 -77.28 10.69 36.08
CA SER A 8 -76.19 11.53 35.53
C SER A 8 -75.05 11.74 36.52
N ILE A 9 -75.37 11.97 37.80
CA ILE A 9 -74.38 12.10 38.88
C ILE A 9 -73.61 10.79 39.08
N THR A 10 -74.32 9.65 39.09
CA THR A 10 -73.73 8.33 39.27
C THR A 10 -72.75 7.98 38.15
N MET A 11 -73.12 8.28 36.89
CA MET A 11 -72.24 8.07 35.74
C MET A 11 -70.94 8.89 35.85
N ARG A 12 -71.00 10.15 36.30
CA ARG A 12 -69.80 10.98 36.50
C ARG A 12 -68.88 10.45 37.59
N PHE A 13 -69.43 9.90 38.67
CA PHE A 13 -68.63 9.26 39.71
C PHE A 13 -67.91 8.03 39.18
N GLU A 14 -68.58 7.19 38.37
CA GLU A 14 -67.95 6.02 37.76
C GLU A 14 -66.83 6.42 36.78
N THR A 15 -67.07 7.43 35.91
CA THR A 15 -66.03 7.97 35.02
C THR A 15 -64.83 8.53 35.79
N THR A 16 -65.07 9.22 36.90
CA THR A 16 -63.98 9.77 37.73
C THR A 16 -63.16 8.65 38.37
N LYS A 17 -63.82 7.58 38.81
CA LYS A 17 -63.16 6.40 39.38
C LYS A 17 -62.31 5.69 38.32
N GLU A 18 -62.82 5.50 37.11
CA GLU A 18 -62.05 4.96 35.98
C GLU A 18 -60.81 5.82 35.66
N MET A 19 -60.94 7.14 35.68
CA MET A 19 -59.80 8.05 35.48
C MET A 19 -58.75 7.92 36.59
N VAL A 20 -59.17 7.75 37.84
CA VAL A 20 -58.26 7.54 38.97
C VAL A 20 -57.51 6.21 38.83
N GLU A 21 -58.21 5.13 38.48
CA GLU A 21 -57.57 3.82 38.25
C GLU A 21 -56.58 3.86 37.07
N GLN A 22 -56.88 4.59 36.00
CA GLN A 22 -55.96 4.80 34.88
C GLN A 22 -54.72 5.60 35.30
N LEU A 23 -54.89 6.62 36.14
CA LEU A 23 -53.77 7.42 36.65
C LEU A 23 -52.88 6.58 37.57
N GLU A 24 -53.45 5.78 38.47
CA GLU A 24 -52.70 4.86 39.32
C GLU A 24 -51.90 3.85 38.49
N LYS A 25 -52.52 3.29 37.44
CA LYS A 25 -51.83 2.39 36.52
C LYS A 25 -50.63 3.06 35.84
N LYS A 26 -50.81 4.25 35.26
CA LYS A 26 -49.73 4.99 34.61
C LYS A 26 -48.62 5.42 35.57
N LEU A 27 -48.99 5.79 36.80
CA LEU A 27 -48.02 6.16 37.83
C LEU A 27 -47.15 4.96 38.22
N ASN A 28 -47.75 3.78 38.36
CA ASN A 28 -47.03 2.55 38.64
C ASN A 28 -46.12 2.14 37.48
N GLU A 29 -46.59 2.25 36.23
CA GLU A 29 -45.76 2.00 35.03
C GLU A 29 -44.53 2.93 34.99
N LEU A 30 -44.71 4.22 35.29
CA LEU A 30 -43.60 5.19 35.36
C LEU A 30 -42.61 4.88 36.48
N ASN A 31 -43.10 4.48 37.66
CA ASN A 31 -42.25 4.11 38.79
C ASN A 31 -41.47 2.82 38.54
N SER A 32 -42.09 1.80 37.95
CA SER A 32 -41.38 0.57 37.55
C SER A 32 -40.31 0.85 36.49
N ASN A 33 -40.55 1.77 35.55
CA ASN A 33 -39.54 2.17 34.57
C ASN A 33 -38.37 2.93 35.21
N ARG A 34 -38.62 3.70 36.28
CA ARG A 34 -37.58 4.41 37.04
C ARG A 34 -36.59 3.47 37.71
N GLU A 35 -37.04 2.30 38.18
CA GLU A 35 -36.18 1.28 38.79
C GLU A 35 -35.23 0.61 37.79
N SER A 36 -35.53 0.67 36.48
CA SER A 36 -34.67 0.14 35.41
C SER A 36 -33.63 1.15 34.89
N CYS A 37 -33.65 2.41 35.37
CA CYS A 37 -32.70 3.43 34.93
C CYS A 37 -31.42 3.37 35.79
N PRO A 38 -30.21 3.35 35.20
CA PRO A 38 -28.97 3.45 35.95
C PRO A 38 -28.97 4.66 36.87
N SER A 39 -28.43 4.52 38.08
CA SER A 39 -28.35 5.68 38.99
C SER A 39 -27.52 6.78 38.34
N TRP A 40 -27.91 8.03 38.54
CA TRP A 40 -27.16 9.18 38.04
C TRP A 40 -25.68 9.13 38.48
N GLU A 41 -25.40 8.60 39.67
CA GLU A 41 -24.06 8.34 40.19
C GLU A 41 -23.26 7.34 39.34
N GLU A 42 -23.90 6.30 38.80
CA GLU A 42 -23.24 5.31 37.95
C GLU A 42 -22.88 5.92 36.59
N ILE A 43 -23.80 6.69 36.02
CA ILE A 43 -23.58 7.44 34.78
C ILE A 43 -22.42 8.44 34.97
N LYS A 44 -22.46 9.21 36.07
CA LYS A 44 -21.40 10.17 36.40
C LYS A 44 -20.04 9.47 36.53
N LYS A 45 -19.99 8.36 37.28
CA LYS A 45 -18.76 7.57 37.44
C LYS A 45 -18.22 7.02 36.11
N TYR A 46 -19.10 6.61 35.19
CA TYR A 46 -18.69 6.19 33.86
C TYR A 46 -18.01 7.32 33.09
N PHE A 47 -18.60 8.51 33.09
CA PHE A 47 -18.02 9.68 32.42
C PHE A 47 -16.72 10.15 33.07
N ASP A 48 -16.63 10.19 34.40
CA ASP A 48 -15.40 10.55 35.11
C ASP A 48 -14.25 9.55 34.78
N ASN A 49 -14.57 8.25 34.71
CA ASN A 49 -13.62 7.22 34.30
C ASN A 49 -13.19 7.37 32.84
N LEU A 50 -14.13 7.71 31.96
CA LEU A 50 -13.88 7.92 30.54
C LEU A 50 -12.99 9.15 30.32
N GLU A 51 -13.28 10.25 30.99
CA GLU A 51 -12.48 11.49 30.97
C GLU A 51 -11.04 11.20 31.41
N THR A 52 -10.87 10.55 32.56
CA THR A 52 -9.53 10.14 33.06
C THR A 52 -8.81 9.22 32.06
N SER A 53 -9.54 8.34 31.37
CA SER A 53 -8.97 7.44 30.36
C SER A 53 -8.51 8.18 29.11
N VAL A 54 -9.30 9.14 28.64
CA VAL A 54 -8.99 10.00 27.49
C VAL A 54 -7.80 10.90 27.80
N GLU A 55 -7.76 11.52 28.97
CA GLU A 55 -6.62 12.33 29.42
C GLU A 55 -5.32 11.53 29.46
N ARG A 56 -5.37 10.30 29.98
CA ARG A 56 -4.20 9.41 30.02
C ARG A 56 -3.69 9.10 28.61
N LYS A 57 -4.59 8.73 27.67
CA LYS A 57 -4.22 8.46 26.27
C LYS A 57 -3.69 9.71 25.56
N LEU A 58 -4.24 10.88 25.87
CA LEU A 58 -3.74 12.15 25.32
C LEU A 58 -2.30 12.41 25.77
N MET A 59 -1.97 12.16 27.03
CA MET A 59 -0.61 12.32 27.55
C MET A 59 0.37 11.30 26.94
N GLU A 60 -0.06 10.05 26.75
CA GLU A 60 0.73 9.00 26.10
C GLU A 60 1.05 9.36 24.64
N VAL A 61 0.06 9.83 23.88
CA VAL A 61 0.25 10.26 22.48
C VAL A 61 1.20 11.45 22.40
N LYS A 62 1.05 12.46 23.28
CA LYS A 62 1.95 13.61 23.34
C LYS A 62 3.39 13.21 23.62
N GLU A 63 3.60 12.25 24.51
CA GLU A 63 4.94 11.76 24.81
C GLU A 63 5.53 10.94 23.64
N MET A 64 4.71 10.11 22.99
CA MET A 64 5.14 9.37 21.79
C MET A 64 5.51 10.31 20.64
N GLU A 65 4.74 11.39 20.42
CA GLU A 65 5.07 12.44 19.45
C GLU A 65 6.41 13.11 19.76
N ARG A 66 6.67 13.43 21.04
CA ARG A 66 7.95 14.01 21.48
C ARG A 66 9.13 13.09 21.16
N VAL A 67 9.01 11.79 21.47
CA VAL A 67 10.06 10.79 21.21
C VAL A 67 10.33 10.65 19.71
N LEU A 68 9.29 10.58 18.89
CA LEU A 68 9.43 10.46 17.43
C LEU A 68 10.09 11.69 16.81
N GLU A 69 9.78 12.90 17.29
CA GLU A 69 10.42 14.12 16.79
C GLU A 69 11.91 14.19 17.19
N GLU A 70 12.28 13.69 18.37
CA GLU A 70 13.67 13.55 18.79
C GLU A 70 14.44 12.56 17.91
N GLU A 71 13.87 11.39 17.63
CA GLU A 71 14.47 10.38 16.75
C GLU A 71 14.60 10.88 15.30
N ARG A 72 13.57 11.58 14.80
CA ARG A 72 13.59 12.23 13.49
C ARG A 72 14.69 13.28 13.42
N SER A 73 14.81 14.14 14.42
CA SER A 73 15.86 15.17 14.51
C SER A 73 17.26 14.56 14.52
N ALA A 74 17.46 13.48 15.29
CA ALA A 74 18.73 12.75 15.32
C ALA A 74 19.07 12.14 13.96
N THR A 75 18.10 11.51 13.31
CA THR A 75 18.26 10.88 11.99
C THR A 75 18.57 11.90 10.90
N CYS A 76 17.86 13.03 10.87
CA CYS A 76 18.14 14.13 9.93
C CYS A 76 19.57 14.67 10.08
N LYS A 77 20.06 14.84 11.31
CA LYS A 77 21.46 15.28 11.55
C LYS A 77 22.47 14.26 11.02
N MET A 78 22.25 12.98 11.24
CA MET A 78 23.12 11.92 10.72
C MET A 78 23.12 11.86 9.19
N ILE A 79 21.96 12.07 8.57
CA ILE A 79 21.83 12.15 7.10
C ILE A 79 22.61 13.35 6.56
N GLY A 80 22.46 14.54 7.15
CA GLY A 80 23.18 15.75 6.73
C GLY A 80 24.70 15.59 6.77
N VAL A 81 25.25 15.01 7.84
CA VAL A 81 26.69 14.72 7.93
C VAL A 81 27.16 13.74 6.84
N ARG A 82 26.33 12.74 6.49
CA ARG A 82 26.65 11.78 5.44
C ARG A 82 26.56 12.41 4.04
N GLU A 83 25.59 13.29 3.81
CA GLU A 83 25.44 14.05 2.57
C GLU A 83 26.66 14.96 2.35
N GLU A 84 27.08 15.71 3.36
CA GLU A 84 28.30 16.54 3.30
C GLU A 84 29.55 15.69 2.98
N ALA A 85 29.68 14.52 3.60
CA ALA A 85 30.80 13.61 3.34
C ALA A 85 30.77 13.00 1.93
N VAL A 86 29.58 12.80 1.34
CA VAL A 86 29.43 12.34 -0.05
C VAL A 86 29.79 13.46 -1.00
N VAL A 87 29.29 14.68 -0.78
CA VAL A 87 29.64 15.87 -1.59
C VAL A 87 31.15 16.09 -1.61
N ALA A 88 31.80 16.05 -0.45
CA ALA A 88 33.26 16.20 -0.36
C ALA A 88 34.03 15.10 -1.12
N LYS A 89 33.50 13.86 -1.15
CA LYS A 89 34.09 12.76 -1.94
C LYS A 89 33.87 12.94 -3.44
N GLU A 90 32.70 13.42 -3.85
CA GLU A 90 32.40 13.71 -5.25
C GLU A 90 33.31 14.82 -5.79
N GLU A 91 33.49 15.90 -5.03
CA GLU A 91 34.42 16.99 -5.37
C GLU A 91 35.86 16.49 -5.50
N ALA A 92 36.36 15.71 -4.52
CA ALA A 92 37.72 15.16 -4.58
C ALA A 92 37.95 14.23 -5.79
N LEU A 93 36.93 13.48 -6.22
CA LEU A 93 37.01 12.64 -7.42
C LEU A 93 37.02 13.47 -8.70
N LEU A 94 36.23 14.55 -8.75
CA LEU A 94 36.22 15.48 -9.88
C LEU A 94 37.59 16.15 -10.05
N ASP A 95 38.20 16.61 -8.94
CA ASP A 95 39.54 17.20 -8.96
C ASP A 95 40.58 16.22 -9.51
N ARG A 96 40.55 14.96 -9.05
CA ARG A 96 41.47 13.92 -9.53
C ARG A 96 41.28 13.59 -11.02
N LEU A 97 40.03 13.59 -11.50
CA LEU A 97 39.75 13.42 -12.93
C LEU A 97 40.26 14.59 -13.76
N GLN A 98 40.13 15.81 -13.25
CA GLN A 98 40.64 17.02 -13.88
C GLN A 98 42.18 16.96 -13.98
N GLU A 99 42.87 16.60 -12.89
CA GLU A 99 44.34 16.45 -12.87
C GLU A 99 44.83 15.40 -13.87
N LEU A 100 44.15 14.24 -13.95
CA LEU A 100 44.50 13.19 -14.90
C LEU A 100 44.32 13.66 -16.34
N LYS A 101 43.21 14.35 -16.63
CA LYS A 101 42.94 14.94 -17.94
C LYS A 101 44.02 15.94 -18.33
N ASP A 102 44.39 16.85 -17.42
CA ASP A 102 45.43 17.86 -17.68
C ASP A 102 46.82 17.22 -17.87
N GLY A 103 47.12 16.17 -17.11
CA GLY A 103 48.34 15.36 -17.28
C GLY A 103 48.43 14.70 -18.66
N VAL A 104 47.34 14.08 -19.14
CA VAL A 104 47.27 13.47 -20.47
C VAL A 104 47.38 14.52 -21.58
N VAL A 105 46.68 15.65 -21.45
CA VAL A 105 46.76 16.76 -22.42
C VAL A 105 48.19 17.27 -22.53
N SER A 106 48.88 17.45 -21.40
CA SER A 106 50.28 17.87 -21.36
C SER A 106 51.20 16.85 -22.05
N ALA A 107 51.03 15.55 -21.76
CA ALA A 107 51.80 14.48 -22.41
C ALA A 107 51.60 14.42 -23.93
N ILE A 108 50.36 14.60 -24.41
CA ILE A 108 50.06 14.66 -25.85
C ILE A 108 50.73 15.88 -26.50
N LEU A 109 50.69 17.05 -25.83
CA LEU A 109 51.33 18.25 -26.34
C LEU A 109 52.86 18.09 -26.46
N GLU A 110 53.50 17.47 -25.47
CA GLU A 110 54.93 17.19 -25.50
C GLU A 110 55.29 16.14 -26.58
N ALA A 111 54.51 15.07 -26.72
CA ALA A 111 54.68 14.10 -27.80
C ALA A 111 54.55 14.76 -29.18
N ARG A 112 53.56 15.64 -29.37
CA ARG A 112 53.34 16.38 -30.62
C ARG A 112 54.48 17.33 -30.95
N LYS A 113 55.07 18.00 -29.95
CA LYS A 113 56.29 18.82 -30.15
C LYS A 113 57.45 17.95 -30.64
N LYS A 114 57.61 16.75 -30.09
CA LYS A 114 58.64 15.78 -30.49
C LYS A 114 58.44 15.23 -31.91
N CYS A 115 57.21 15.15 -32.40
CA CYS A 115 56.87 14.68 -33.75
C CYS A 115 56.99 15.75 -34.86
N LYS A 116 57.48 16.96 -34.59
CA LYS A 116 57.76 17.97 -35.63
C LYS A 116 59.21 17.89 -36.14
N ALA A 117 59.50 16.89 -36.97
CA ALA A 117 60.55 16.87 -38.00
C ALA A 117 60.14 15.87 -39.12
N PRO A 118 60.54 16.09 -40.39
CA PRO A 118 59.68 15.81 -41.55
C PRO A 118 59.65 14.36 -42.04
N THR A 119 58.48 14.05 -42.62
CA THR A 119 58.03 12.87 -43.36
C THR A 119 59.08 12.18 -44.25
N GLN A 120 59.15 10.84 -44.18
CA GLN A 120 59.41 10.00 -45.34
C GLN A 120 58.44 8.82 -45.41
N VAL A 121 57.98 8.60 -46.63
CA VAL A 121 57.00 7.64 -47.14
C VAL A 121 57.69 6.31 -47.44
N LEU A 122 57.14 5.18 -46.98
CA LEU A 122 57.26 3.82 -47.57
C LEU A 122 56.07 3.01 -47.03
N ASP A 123 55.00 2.74 -47.79
CA ASP A 123 54.80 1.69 -48.82
C ASP A 123 55.04 0.25 -48.34
N ARG A 124 53.94 -0.55 -48.42
CA ARG A 124 53.85 -2.03 -48.55
C ARG A 124 54.21 -2.89 -47.31
N THR A 125 53.57 -4.00 -46.94
CA THR A 125 52.59 -4.93 -47.56
C THR A 125 51.95 -5.78 -46.44
N ASP A 126 50.83 -6.43 -46.75
CA ASP A 126 50.06 -7.44 -46.00
C ASP A 126 50.88 -8.54 -45.28
N ILE A 127 50.30 -9.12 -44.21
CA ILE A 127 50.13 -10.57 -43.97
C ILE A 127 49.29 -10.82 -42.68
N SER A 128 48.12 -11.43 -42.93
CA SER A 128 47.40 -12.52 -42.25
C SER A 128 47.38 -12.73 -40.72
N ASP A 129 46.14 -12.93 -40.27
CA ASP A 129 45.63 -13.75 -39.16
C ASP A 129 46.60 -14.76 -38.49
N ASP A 130 46.71 -14.68 -37.17
CA ASP A 130 46.54 -15.86 -36.30
C ASP A 130 46.06 -15.48 -34.88
N LYS A 131 45.27 -16.37 -34.29
CA LYS A 131 44.52 -16.24 -33.03
C LYS A 131 45.38 -16.49 -31.78
N SER A 132 45.12 -15.73 -30.72
CA SER A 132 45.17 -16.16 -29.30
C SER A 132 44.51 -15.04 -28.50
N GLY A 133 43.43 -15.21 -27.73
CA GLY A 133 43.21 -16.28 -26.79
C GLY A 133 44.01 -15.99 -25.53
N ASP A 134 43.55 -15.04 -24.69
CA ASP A 134 43.74 -15.16 -23.26
C ASP A 134 42.73 -14.30 -22.47
N GLU A 135 42.03 -15.01 -21.58
CA GLU A 135 41.04 -14.52 -20.65
C GLU A 135 41.73 -13.82 -19.48
N ALA A 136 41.55 -12.52 -19.36
CA ALA A 136 41.80 -11.83 -18.10
C ALA A 136 40.48 -11.77 -17.32
N GLN A 137 40.31 -12.71 -16.39
CA GLN A 137 39.30 -12.67 -15.34
C GLN A 137 39.44 -11.36 -14.56
N ALA A 138 38.60 -10.38 -14.90
CA ALA A 138 38.19 -9.35 -13.97
C ALA A 138 36.90 -9.84 -13.31
N GLN A 139 37.00 -10.24 -12.05
CA GLN A 139 35.84 -10.46 -11.19
C GLN A 139 35.12 -9.12 -11.01
N ASP A 140 34.13 -8.88 -11.85
CA ASP A 140 33.08 -7.90 -11.59
C ASP A 140 31.82 -8.68 -11.20
N GLY A 141 31.16 -8.25 -10.14
CA GLY A 141 29.97 -8.89 -9.60
C GLY A 141 28.80 -8.71 -10.57
N GLU A 142 28.71 -9.59 -11.56
CA GLU A 142 27.63 -9.62 -12.53
C GLU A 142 26.30 -9.91 -11.82
N VAL A 143 25.54 -8.84 -11.57
CA VAL A 143 24.12 -8.93 -11.28
C VAL A 143 23.48 -9.53 -12.54
N LYS A 144 23.25 -10.84 -12.54
CA LYS A 144 22.50 -11.52 -13.60
C LYS A 144 21.15 -10.82 -13.77
N SER A 145 20.99 -10.07 -14.86
CA SER A 145 19.73 -9.43 -15.24
C SER A 145 18.61 -10.48 -15.27
N LEU A 146 17.57 -10.30 -14.45
CA LEU A 146 16.45 -11.24 -14.32
C LEU A 146 15.37 -10.98 -15.38
N LEU A 147 15.44 -9.82 -16.04
CA LEU A 147 14.56 -9.35 -17.09
C LEU A 147 14.26 -10.37 -18.21
N PRO A 148 15.22 -11.12 -18.78
CA PRO A 148 14.93 -12.05 -19.88
C PRO A 148 13.99 -13.18 -19.44
N GLN A 149 14.17 -13.69 -18.21
CA GLN A 149 13.34 -14.76 -17.66
C GLN A 149 11.94 -14.25 -17.31
N LEU A 150 11.85 -13.08 -16.67
CA LEU A 150 10.57 -12.41 -16.39
C LEU A 150 9.78 -12.12 -17.66
N LYS A 151 10.46 -11.66 -18.71
CA LYS A 151 9.86 -11.39 -20.01
C LYS A 151 9.30 -12.65 -20.65
N ALA A 152 10.05 -13.74 -20.63
CA ALA A 152 9.58 -15.03 -21.14
C ALA A 152 8.32 -15.52 -20.40
N LEU A 153 8.28 -15.40 -19.07
CA LEU A 153 7.10 -15.77 -18.27
C LEU A 153 5.89 -14.89 -18.60
N CYS A 154 6.08 -13.58 -18.77
CA CYS A 154 5.03 -12.64 -19.15
C CYS A 154 4.49 -12.92 -20.57
N GLU A 155 5.37 -13.15 -21.54
CA GLU A 155 5.00 -13.46 -22.94
C GLU A 155 4.21 -14.78 -23.05
N GLN A 156 4.57 -15.76 -22.22
CA GLN A 156 3.91 -17.06 -22.14
C GLN A 156 2.60 -17.01 -21.36
N MET A 157 2.28 -15.89 -20.70
CA MET A 157 1.18 -15.79 -19.73
C MET A 157 1.26 -16.87 -18.64
N ASP A 158 2.47 -17.22 -18.19
CA ASP A 158 2.69 -18.25 -17.17
C ASP A 158 2.56 -17.67 -15.76
N THR A 159 1.32 -17.54 -15.31
CA THR A 159 0.93 -17.07 -13.98
C THR A 159 1.63 -17.84 -12.85
N LYS A 160 1.65 -19.18 -12.95
CA LYS A 160 2.19 -20.04 -11.89
C LYS A 160 3.71 -19.97 -11.83
N GLY A 161 4.36 -19.97 -12.99
CA GLY A 161 5.80 -19.77 -13.10
C GLY A 161 6.24 -18.40 -12.60
N LEU A 162 5.46 -17.34 -12.88
CA LEU A 162 5.73 -15.99 -12.41
C LEU A 162 5.68 -15.88 -10.88
N LEU A 163 4.60 -16.37 -10.26
CA LEU A 163 4.47 -16.39 -8.80
C LEU A 163 5.56 -17.23 -8.15
N LYS A 164 5.90 -18.39 -8.72
CA LYS A 164 6.98 -19.24 -8.24
C LYS A 164 8.32 -18.50 -8.30
N PHE A 165 8.64 -17.88 -9.43
CA PHE A 165 9.88 -17.11 -9.61
C PHE A 165 10.02 -15.99 -8.57
N LEU A 166 8.94 -15.23 -8.34
CA LEU A 166 8.93 -14.18 -7.33
C LEU A 166 9.11 -14.74 -5.91
N SER A 167 8.47 -15.87 -5.61
CA SER A 167 8.58 -16.52 -4.29
C SER A 167 10.00 -17.04 -4.01
N GLU A 168 10.68 -17.59 -5.02
CA GLU A 168 12.08 -18.06 -4.94
C GLU A 168 13.04 -16.89 -4.70
N ASN A 169 12.71 -15.71 -5.23
CA ASN A 169 13.51 -14.49 -5.10
C ASN A 169 12.99 -13.52 -4.03
N LYS A 170 12.28 -14.01 -3.00
CA LYS A 170 11.62 -13.18 -1.97
C LYS A 170 12.48 -12.10 -1.30
N LYS A 171 13.80 -12.29 -1.21
CA LYS A 171 14.75 -11.31 -0.63
C LYS A 171 15.01 -10.10 -1.52
N ASN A 172 14.77 -10.24 -2.83
CA ASN A 172 15.09 -9.24 -3.86
C ASN A 172 13.84 -8.65 -4.53
N LEU A 173 12.65 -8.84 -3.93
CA LEU A 173 11.37 -8.41 -4.53
C LEU A 173 11.32 -6.93 -4.89
N THR A 174 11.95 -6.06 -4.10
CA THR A 174 12.01 -4.62 -4.37
C THR A 174 12.81 -4.28 -5.63
N THR A 175 13.91 -5.01 -5.87
CA THR A 175 14.72 -4.88 -7.09
C THR A 175 13.97 -5.49 -8.29
N ILE A 176 13.38 -6.66 -8.09
CA ILE A 176 12.63 -7.39 -9.13
C ILE A 176 11.38 -6.63 -9.58
N SER A 177 10.70 -5.91 -8.68
CA SER A 177 9.49 -5.13 -9.01
C SER A 177 9.72 -4.16 -10.19
N LYS A 178 10.91 -3.52 -10.26
CA LYS A 178 11.27 -2.60 -11.35
C LYS A 178 11.43 -3.33 -12.68
N GLU A 179 12.14 -4.46 -12.69
CA GLU A 179 12.32 -5.27 -13.91
C GLU A 179 11.01 -5.94 -14.34
N LEU A 180 10.19 -6.38 -13.37
CA LEU A 180 8.88 -6.96 -13.58
C LEU A 180 7.94 -5.96 -14.27
N SER A 181 7.96 -4.68 -13.85
CA SER A 181 7.18 -3.61 -14.50
C SER A 181 7.54 -3.46 -15.98
N ILE A 182 8.81 -3.69 -16.35
CA ILE A 182 9.26 -3.65 -17.74
C ILE A 182 8.83 -4.92 -18.48
N ALA A 183 8.99 -6.09 -17.85
CA ALA A 183 8.64 -7.39 -18.42
C ALA A 183 7.14 -7.53 -18.71
N LEU A 184 6.28 -7.03 -17.83
CA LEU A 184 4.82 -7.07 -17.96
C LEU A 184 4.30 -6.42 -19.25
N LYS A 185 5.04 -5.46 -19.84
CA LYS A 185 4.71 -4.86 -21.14
C LYS A 185 4.78 -5.84 -22.31
N SER A 186 5.43 -6.99 -22.11
CA SER A 186 5.56 -8.05 -23.12
C SER A 186 4.44 -9.10 -23.00
N ALA A 187 3.63 -9.05 -21.94
CA ALA A 187 2.46 -9.91 -21.81
C ALA A 187 1.36 -9.50 -22.81
N LYS A 188 0.66 -10.50 -23.36
CA LYS A 188 -0.44 -10.27 -24.31
C LYS A 188 -1.63 -9.58 -23.63
N GLU A 189 -1.98 -10.03 -22.44
CA GLU A 189 -3.08 -9.47 -21.63
C GLU A 189 -2.60 -9.26 -20.17
N PRO A 190 -1.86 -8.19 -19.88
CA PRO A 190 -1.28 -7.96 -18.54
C PRO A 190 -2.32 -7.97 -17.41
N HIS A 191 -3.51 -7.44 -17.68
CA HIS A 191 -4.62 -7.43 -16.74
C HIS A 191 -5.11 -8.84 -16.36
N ARG A 192 -5.30 -9.73 -17.36
CA ARG A 192 -5.68 -11.13 -17.12
C ARG A 192 -4.60 -11.87 -16.35
N LEU A 193 -3.33 -11.68 -16.73
CA LEU A 193 -2.19 -12.27 -16.04
C LEU A 193 -2.18 -11.91 -14.54
N VAL A 194 -2.48 -10.65 -14.20
CA VAL A 194 -2.59 -10.20 -12.81
C VAL A 194 -3.79 -10.85 -12.13
N ILE A 195 -4.99 -10.85 -12.73
CA ILE A 195 -6.19 -11.47 -12.15
C ILE A 195 -5.96 -12.96 -11.88
N ASP A 196 -5.43 -13.71 -12.84
CA ASP A 196 -5.16 -15.14 -12.70
C ASP A 196 -4.14 -15.41 -11.58
N SER A 197 -3.25 -14.45 -11.30
CA SER A 197 -2.25 -14.55 -10.22
C SER A 197 -2.84 -14.38 -8.82
N LEU A 198 -4.13 -14.03 -8.70
CA LEU A 198 -4.81 -13.77 -7.44
C LEU A 198 -5.73 -14.92 -6.99
N GLU A 199 -5.84 -16.00 -7.78
CA GLU A 199 -6.72 -17.15 -7.51
C GLU A 199 -6.55 -17.71 -6.08
N ASP A 200 -5.32 -17.88 -5.63
CA ASP A 200 -4.98 -18.47 -4.32
C ASP A 200 -4.83 -17.44 -3.18
N PHE A 201 -5.14 -16.16 -3.41
CA PHE A 201 -4.92 -15.09 -2.41
C PHE A 201 -5.76 -15.30 -1.14
N TYR A 202 -6.98 -15.82 -1.30
CA TYR A 202 -7.85 -16.27 -0.22
C TYR A 202 -8.31 -17.72 -0.44
N PRO A 203 -7.60 -18.73 0.10
CA PRO A 203 -7.95 -20.13 -0.07
C PRO A 203 -9.36 -20.43 0.49
N MET A 204 -10.10 -21.30 -0.20
CA MET A 204 -11.54 -21.49 0.03
C MET A 204 -11.88 -22.34 1.27
N ASP A 205 -10.95 -23.19 1.73
CA ASP A 205 -11.11 -24.05 2.91
C ASP A 205 -9.87 -23.98 3.80
N SER A 206 -9.98 -23.35 4.98
CA SER A 206 -8.94 -23.36 6.00
C SER A 206 -9.34 -24.21 7.21
N SER A 207 -9.55 -25.51 6.99
CA SER A 207 -9.61 -26.47 8.09
C SER A 207 -8.20 -26.99 8.39
N ASN A 208 -7.61 -26.50 9.49
CA ASN A 208 -6.53 -27.12 10.25
C ASN A 208 -5.18 -27.38 9.56
N SER A 209 -4.31 -26.36 9.49
CA SER A 209 -2.86 -26.58 9.59
C SER A 209 -2.19 -25.34 10.20
N ARG A 210 -1.55 -25.52 11.36
CA ARG A 210 -1.06 -24.43 12.21
C ARG A 210 0.46 -24.29 12.02
N GLY A 211 0.88 -23.24 11.32
CA GLY A 211 2.26 -22.73 11.33
C GLY A 211 2.94 -22.55 9.97
N SER A 212 3.19 -23.64 9.20
CA SER A 212 3.95 -23.54 7.94
C SER A 212 3.13 -22.99 6.77
N GLU A 213 1.83 -23.27 6.77
CA GLU A 213 0.89 -22.80 5.74
C GLU A 213 0.65 -21.30 5.83
N ASP A 214 0.67 -20.74 7.05
CA ASP A 214 0.56 -19.30 7.27
C ASP A 214 1.76 -18.55 6.67
N THR A 215 2.99 -19.03 6.87
CA THR A 215 4.18 -18.39 6.26
C THR A 215 4.14 -18.43 4.73
N ARG A 216 3.66 -19.54 4.15
CA ARG A 216 3.53 -19.69 2.69
C ARG A 216 2.44 -18.77 2.14
N LEU A 217 1.31 -18.65 2.84
CA LEU A 217 0.21 -17.76 2.50
C LEU A 217 0.62 -16.28 2.59
N GLN A 218 1.34 -15.89 3.64
CA GLN A 218 1.88 -14.54 3.77
C GLN A 218 2.88 -14.21 2.64
N LEU A 219 3.74 -15.17 2.27
CA LEU A 219 4.65 -15.00 1.13
C LEU A 219 3.90 -14.87 -0.21
N LEU A 220 2.84 -15.67 -0.41
CA LEU A 220 1.98 -15.57 -1.58
C LEU A 220 1.34 -14.18 -1.66
N ARG A 221 0.70 -13.72 -0.58
CA ARG A 221 0.08 -12.39 -0.51
C ARG A 221 1.07 -11.27 -0.80
N ARG A 222 2.28 -11.36 -0.24
CA ARG A 222 3.37 -10.40 -0.53
C ARG A 222 3.78 -10.43 -2.00
N THR A 223 3.79 -11.61 -2.62
CA THR A 223 4.14 -11.78 -4.03
C THR A 223 3.06 -11.19 -4.95
N CYS A 224 1.79 -11.50 -4.70
CA CYS A 224 0.65 -10.92 -5.40
C CYS A 224 0.66 -9.39 -5.29
N PHE A 225 0.96 -8.86 -4.10
CA PHE A 225 1.10 -7.43 -3.88
C PHE A 225 2.17 -6.80 -4.77
N VAL A 226 3.38 -7.36 -4.80
CA VAL A 226 4.49 -6.86 -5.63
C VAL A 226 4.14 -6.92 -7.12
N LEU A 227 3.43 -7.98 -7.53
CA LEU A 227 2.96 -8.10 -8.91
C LEU A 227 1.98 -6.97 -9.26
N MET A 228 0.98 -6.70 -8.41
CA MET A 228 0.02 -5.60 -8.62
C MET A 228 0.71 -4.24 -8.61
N GLU A 229 1.67 -4.02 -7.70
CA GLU A 229 2.47 -2.79 -7.64
C GLU A 229 3.25 -2.56 -8.94
N ALA A 230 3.91 -3.60 -9.47
CA ALA A 230 4.64 -3.54 -10.73
C ALA A 230 3.72 -3.37 -11.95
N ALA A 231 2.49 -3.89 -11.88
CA ALA A 231 1.53 -3.82 -12.98
C ALA A 231 0.79 -2.46 -13.03
N ALA A 232 0.57 -1.80 -11.89
CA ALA A 232 -0.12 -0.51 -11.81
C ALA A 232 0.39 0.60 -12.77
N PRO A 233 1.71 0.81 -12.96
CA PRO A 233 2.21 1.76 -13.95
C PRO A 233 2.08 1.27 -15.39
N VAL A 234 1.97 -0.04 -15.64
CA VAL A 234 1.79 -0.61 -16.98
C VAL A 234 0.33 -0.46 -17.44
N MET A 235 -0.60 -0.68 -16.52
CA MET A 235 -2.05 -0.73 -16.80
C MET A 235 -2.71 0.66 -16.76
N GLY A 236 -2.14 1.60 -16.00
CA GLY A 236 -2.59 2.99 -15.96
C GLY A 236 -2.24 3.85 -17.18
N MET A 237 -1.62 3.28 -18.22
CA MET A 237 -1.14 3.99 -19.43
C MET A 237 -2.07 3.82 -20.64
N THR A 238 -3.18 3.10 -20.50
CA THR A 238 -4.18 2.95 -21.56
C THR A 238 -5.12 4.16 -21.52
N ASP A 239 -5.07 4.98 -22.58
CA ASP A 239 -5.86 6.21 -22.69
C ASP A 239 -7.37 5.90 -22.54
N PRO A 240 -8.16 6.73 -21.81
CA PRO A 240 -9.59 6.49 -21.58
C PRO A 240 -10.48 6.59 -22.83
N GLY A 241 -9.90 6.90 -24.00
CA GLY A 241 -10.64 7.26 -25.21
C GLY A 241 -11.15 6.10 -26.04
N ASP A 242 -10.56 4.90 -25.92
CA ASP A 242 -11.02 3.73 -26.66
C ASP A 242 -11.85 2.83 -25.75
N GLY A 243 -13.18 2.87 -25.92
CA GLY A 243 -14.15 1.98 -25.31
C GLY A 243 -13.97 0.52 -25.76
N HIS A 244 -12.83 -0.08 -25.42
CA HIS A 244 -12.54 -1.47 -25.69
C HIS A 244 -13.42 -2.35 -24.79
N PRO A 245 -14.23 -3.27 -25.36
CA PRO A 245 -15.07 -4.20 -24.58
C PRO A 245 -14.27 -5.02 -23.55
N VAL A 246 -13.01 -5.32 -23.90
CA VAL A 246 -12.04 -6.03 -23.05
C VAL A 246 -11.77 -5.25 -21.74
N SER A 247 -11.75 -3.91 -21.78
CA SER A 247 -11.56 -3.10 -20.56
C SER A 247 -12.77 -3.18 -19.62
N SER A 248 -13.99 -3.23 -20.16
CA SER A 248 -15.22 -3.33 -19.36
C SER A 248 -15.37 -4.71 -18.72
N GLU A 249 -15.09 -5.80 -19.45
CA GLU A 249 -15.16 -7.16 -18.91
C GLU A 249 -14.14 -7.36 -17.79
N ILE A 250 -12.90 -6.88 -17.98
CA ILE A 250 -11.84 -6.96 -16.97
C ILE A 250 -12.17 -6.13 -15.74
N LYS A 251 -12.75 -4.93 -15.89
CA LYS A 251 -13.21 -4.11 -14.76
C LYS A 251 -14.33 -4.79 -13.99
N GLN A 252 -15.27 -5.43 -14.69
CA GLN A 252 -16.36 -6.18 -14.05
C GLN A 252 -15.83 -7.39 -13.28
N GLN A 253 -14.90 -8.17 -13.86
CA GLN A 253 -14.22 -9.27 -13.17
C GLN A 253 -13.43 -8.77 -11.96
N ALA A 254 -12.71 -7.66 -12.11
CA ALA A 254 -11.97 -7.07 -11.00
C ALA A 254 -12.92 -6.64 -9.88
N LYS A 255 -14.07 -6.04 -10.21
CA LYS A 255 -15.10 -5.68 -9.22
C LYS A 255 -15.61 -6.89 -8.45
N GLU A 256 -15.94 -7.99 -9.14
CA GLU A 256 -16.39 -9.23 -8.49
C GLU A 256 -15.35 -9.80 -7.51
N ILE A 257 -14.06 -9.73 -7.86
CA ILE A 257 -12.97 -10.13 -6.97
C ILE A 257 -12.86 -9.17 -5.78
N ALA A 258 -12.93 -7.86 -6.03
CA ALA A 258 -12.85 -6.85 -4.98
C ALA A 258 -14.03 -6.98 -3.98
N ASP A 259 -15.24 -7.24 -4.44
CA ASP A 259 -16.41 -7.48 -3.58
C ASP A 259 -16.19 -8.71 -2.68
N GLN A 260 -15.64 -9.79 -3.23
CA GLN A 260 -15.29 -10.98 -2.44
C GLN A 260 -14.22 -10.69 -1.39
N TRP A 261 -13.21 -9.89 -1.74
CA TRP A 261 -12.14 -9.50 -0.83
C TRP A 261 -12.68 -8.58 0.27
N MET A 262 -13.54 -7.63 -0.07
CA MET A 262 -14.19 -6.72 0.87
C MET A 262 -15.05 -7.47 1.89
N ALA A 263 -15.81 -8.48 1.45
CA ALA A 263 -16.59 -9.33 2.36
C ALA A 263 -15.70 -10.09 3.37
N LYS A 264 -14.49 -10.51 2.95
CA LYS A 264 -13.50 -11.16 3.83
C LYS A 264 -12.83 -10.18 4.79
N LEU A 265 -12.68 -8.91 4.39
CA LEU A 265 -12.16 -7.83 5.24
C LEU A 265 -13.18 -7.32 6.25
N ALA A 266 -14.48 -7.34 5.94
CA ALA A 266 -15.54 -6.88 6.84
C ALA A 266 -15.63 -7.67 8.17
N GLY A 267 -15.10 -8.90 8.19
CA GLY A 267 -14.99 -9.71 9.41
C GLY A 267 -13.73 -9.44 10.25
N VAL A 268 -12.82 -8.59 9.78
CA VAL A 268 -11.58 -8.21 10.48
C VAL A 268 -11.83 -6.95 11.28
N ASP A 269 -11.54 -6.96 12.58
CA ASP A 269 -11.62 -5.78 13.43
C ASP A 269 -10.51 -4.79 13.06
N ILE A 270 -10.84 -3.85 12.18
CA ILE A 270 -9.94 -2.81 11.68
C ILE A 270 -9.52 -1.83 12.81
N ASP A 271 -10.30 -1.77 13.91
CA ASP A 271 -10.02 -0.93 15.08
C ASP A 271 -9.12 -1.63 16.12
N ALA A 272 -8.86 -2.93 15.97
CA ALA A 272 -7.85 -3.62 16.76
C ALA A 272 -6.44 -3.10 16.41
N SER A 273 -5.54 -3.12 17.38
CA SER A 273 -4.13 -2.67 17.27
C SER A 273 -3.27 -3.46 16.26
N ASN A 274 -3.88 -4.31 15.44
CA ASN A 274 -3.28 -5.17 14.41
C ASN A 274 -3.95 -4.96 13.02
N GLY A 275 -4.70 -3.87 12.81
CA GLY A 275 -5.42 -3.56 11.56
C GLY A 275 -4.54 -3.43 10.30
N TYR A 276 -3.22 -3.47 10.44
CA TYR A 276 -2.28 -3.64 9.34
C TYR A 276 -2.14 -5.11 8.95
N SER A 277 -2.91 -5.53 7.96
CA SER A 277 -2.77 -6.83 7.31
C SER A 277 -2.35 -6.65 5.86
N LEU A 278 -1.59 -7.61 5.31
CA LEU A 278 -1.22 -7.61 3.90
C LEU A 278 -2.47 -7.67 3.01
N GLU A 279 -3.56 -8.19 3.53
CA GLU A 279 -4.89 -8.23 2.92
C GLU A 279 -5.44 -6.83 2.65
N VAL A 280 -5.42 -5.92 3.63
CA VAL A 280 -5.90 -4.54 3.44
C VAL A 280 -5.03 -3.81 2.42
N LEU A 281 -3.70 -3.97 2.54
CA LEU A 281 -2.75 -3.33 1.63
C LEU A 281 -2.90 -3.84 0.19
N ALA A 282 -3.07 -5.16 0.02
CA ALA A 282 -3.29 -5.77 -1.28
C ALA A 282 -4.65 -5.39 -1.87
N PHE A 283 -5.70 -5.34 -1.05
CA PHE A 283 -7.03 -4.91 -1.48
C PHE A 283 -7.01 -3.50 -2.04
N LEU A 284 -6.43 -2.55 -1.29
CA LEU A 284 -6.26 -1.20 -1.80
C LEU A 284 -5.45 -1.26 -3.08
N GLN A 285 -4.23 -1.80 -3.07
CA GLN A 285 -3.40 -1.89 -4.28
C GLN A 285 -4.15 -2.44 -5.50
N PHE A 286 -4.97 -3.47 -5.33
CA PHE A 286 -5.83 -4.03 -6.37
C PHE A 286 -6.79 -2.99 -6.96
N LEU A 287 -7.54 -2.24 -6.14
CA LEU A 287 -8.45 -1.20 -6.60
C LEU A 287 -7.77 -0.14 -7.49
N ALA A 288 -6.56 0.31 -7.13
CA ALA A 288 -5.81 1.31 -7.90
C ALA A 288 -5.22 0.71 -9.17
N THR A 289 -4.84 -0.56 -9.11
CA THR A 289 -4.27 -1.31 -10.22
C THR A 289 -5.28 -1.46 -11.36
N PHE A 290 -6.56 -1.69 -11.02
CA PHE A 290 -7.67 -1.81 -11.98
C PHE A 290 -8.49 -0.51 -12.17
N GLY A 291 -8.23 0.52 -11.36
CA GLY A 291 -8.94 1.79 -11.43
C GLY A 291 -10.44 1.66 -11.13
N ILE A 292 -10.78 0.87 -10.10
CA ILE A 292 -12.16 0.57 -9.69
C ILE A 292 -12.49 1.11 -8.29
N ALA A 293 -11.65 2.00 -7.74
CA ALA A 293 -11.87 2.56 -6.41
C ALA A 293 -13.20 3.35 -6.29
N GLU A 294 -13.66 3.97 -7.38
CA GLU A 294 -14.90 4.74 -7.46
C GLU A 294 -16.17 3.88 -7.27
N GLU A 295 -16.07 2.56 -7.44
CA GLU A 295 -17.19 1.62 -7.24
C GLU A 295 -17.46 1.33 -5.76
N PHE A 296 -16.63 1.82 -4.85
CA PHE A 296 -16.65 1.50 -3.42
C PHE A 296 -16.97 2.72 -2.55
N ASP A 297 -17.56 2.45 -1.38
CA ASP A 297 -17.89 3.47 -0.39
C ASP A 297 -16.63 4.18 0.14
N VAL A 298 -16.64 5.51 0.03
CA VAL A 298 -15.50 6.37 0.38
C VAL A 298 -15.16 6.25 1.86
N ASP A 299 -16.15 6.19 2.75
CA ASP A 299 -15.92 6.11 4.20
C ASP A 299 -15.24 4.79 4.58
N THR A 300 -15.62 3.71 3.91
CA THR A 300 -15.01 2.39 4.07
C THR A 300 -13.56 2.39 3.58
N LEU A 301 -13.28 2.95 2.40
CA LEU A 301 -11.91 3.10 1.90
C LEU A 301 -11.07 3.98 2.82
N TYR A 302 -11.65 5.08 3.35
CA TYR A 302 -10.99 5.97 4.28
C TYR A 302 -10.59 5.24 5.57
N LYS A 303 -11.48 4.43 6.16
CA LYS A 303 -11.18 3.62 7.35
C LYS A 303 -10.00 2.67 7.10
N LEU A 304 -9.95 2.00 5.95
CA LEU A 304 -8.85 1.11 5.57
C LEU A 304 -7.53 1.86 5.44
N VAL A 305 -7.52 3.04 4.82
CA VAL A 305 -6.33 3.88 4.70
C VAL A 305 -5.85 4.38 6.06
N ILE A 306 -6.78 4.79 6.94
CA ILE A 306 -6.44 5.22 8.30
C ILE A 306 -5.84 4.07 9.10
N ALA A 307 -6.37 2.85 8.99
CA ALA A 307 -5.81 1.68 9.64
C ALA A 307 -4.36 1.42 9.23
N LEU A 308 -4.04 1.53 7.93
CA LEU A 308 -2.65 1.41 7.45
C LEU A 308 -1.75 2.54 7.97
N SER A 309 -2.27 3.77 8.09
CA SER A 309 -1.49 4.95 8.51
C SER A 309 -1.02 4.88 9.97
N ARG A 310 -1.76 4.17 10.84
CA ARG A 310 -1.45 4.02 12.27
C ARG A 310 -0.27 3.07 12.53
N HIS A 311 0.12 2.25 11.56
CA HIS A 311 1.19 1.24 11.68
C HIS A 311 2.53 1.70 11.07
N ARG A 312 2.84 2.99 11.18
CA ARG A 312 3.90 3.69 10.43
C ARG A 312 5.34 3.44 10.89
N GLU A 313 5.64 2.28 11.45
CA GLU A 313 7.00 1.85 11.75
C GLU A 313 7.54 0.99 10.60
N GLY A 314 8.07 1.66 9.57
CA GLY A 314 8.98 1.03 8.60
C GLY A 314 8.49 0.94 7.15
N THR A 315 9.11 1.76 6.31
CA THR A 315 9.56 1.40 4.94
C THR A 315 8.55 0.88 3.91
N GLN A 316 7.39 1.54 3.71
CA GLN A 316 6.65 1.38 2.45
C GLN A 316 6.17 2.73 1.90
N THR A 317 6.60 3.05 0.67
CA THR A 317 6.29 4.26 -0.13
C THR A 317 4.87 4.29 -0.68
N LEU A 318 4.09 3.23 -0.46
CA LEU A 318 2.77 3.01 -1.07
C LEU A 318 1.63 3.86 -0.49
N PRO A 319 1.55 4.16 0.82
CA PRO A 319 0.56 5.11 1.32
C PRO A 319 0.71 6.46 0.62
N PHE A 320 1.93 6.90 0.30
CA PHE A 320 2.15 8.15 -0.42
C PHE A 320 1.75 8.09 -1.89
N TYR A 321 1.89 6.95 -2.58
CA TYR A 321 1.49 6.83 -3.98
C TYR A 321 -0.03 6.71 -4.12
N TRP A 322 -0.68 5.98 -3.21
CA TRP A 322 -2.14 5.91 -3.08
C TRP A 322 -2.74 7.25 -2.70
N ILE A 323 -2.24 7.86 -1.62
CA ILE A 323 -2.67 9.20 -1.22
C ILE A 323 -2.39 10.17 -2.37
N ASN A 324 -1.22 10.24 -2.99
CA ASN A 324 -1.00 11.25 -4.04
C ASN A 324 -1.75 10.98 -5.37
N ARG A 325 -1.99 9.72 -5.77
CA ARG A 325 -2.63 9.39 -7.05
C ARG A 325 -4.15 9.41 -6.99
N GLU A 326 -4.77 8.88 -5.93
CA GLU A 326 -6.20 9.00 -5.70
C GLU A 326 -6.55 10.40 -5.19
N ASN A 327 -5.83 11.02 -4.24
CA ASN A 327 -6.15 12.37 -3.75
C ASN A 327 -6.05 13.43 -4.86
N ALA A 328 -5.21 13.24 -5.90
CA ALA A 328 -5.18 14.12 -7.08
C ALA A 328 -6.33 13.91 -8.09
N ARG A 329 -7.10 12.82 -7.98
CA ARG A 329 -8.39 12.61 -8.69
C ARG A 329 -9.56 12.99 -7.79
N PHE A 330 -9.54 12.53 -6.54
CA PHE A 330 -10.51 12.81 -5.49
C PHE A 330 -10.64 14.32 -5.21
N CYS A 331 -9.54 15.08 -5.17
CA CYS A 331 -9.58 16.55 -5.06
C CYS A 331 -10.00 17.25 -6.36
N ARG A 332 -9.98 16.56 -7.51
CA ARG A 332 -10.34 17.15 -8.81
C ARG A 332 -11.84 17.07 -9.09
N ASP A 333 -12.49 16.03 -8.57
CA ASP A 333 -13.93 15.82 -8.70
C ASP A 333 -14.76 16.53 -7.61
N PHE A 334 -14.09 17.16 -6.63
CA PHE A 334 -14.70 17.91 -5.53
C PHE A 334 -14.13 19.33 -5.33
N GLY A 335 -13.41 19.86 -6.32
CA GLY A 335 -12.88 21.23 -6.33
C GLY A 335 -13.78 22.23 -7.05
#